data_AF-A0A540UW24-F1
#
_entry.id   AF-A0A540UW24-F1
#
_cell.length_a   1.000
_cell.length_b   1.000
_cell.length_c   1.000
_cell.angle_alpha   90.00
_cell.angle_beta   90.00
_cell.angle_gamma   90.00
#
_symmetry.space_group_name_H-M   'P 1'
#
loop_
_entity.id
_entity.type
_entity.pdbx_description
1 polymer ?
#
loop_
_entity_poly.entity_id
_entity_poly.type
_entity_poly.pdbx_seq_one_letter_code
_entity_poly.pdbx_strand_id
1 'polypeptide(L)'
;MKKTVWNASLEESTGVVTDQYIQTSMEDIEKNGFGKKILGFLTVNLFMYLITFIGRYVDLQIILTLFKSTEVLVSIPFFLGLLVTLLYFISLKKIHQKRVLSYYYFNKYMFLLTFLFYCQIEILLVIFSTMILGEFLSIFIYSVVFMLALLERYQWFSKTSYNSLYGNVDFSNPLERYVELFVAHSRKFGWLVLTPVFLYRIFFSGGKNLYRNDLIRTVSILSFPIIGLVGLYFVIALGASQIKGYYISKYMEDYRILSGYSIEDWYGKKSRRYKESLGK
;
A
#
# COMPACT_ATOMS: atom_id res chain seq x y z
N MET A 1 10.33 29.99 -11.24
CA MET A 1 9.27 28.97 -11.04
C MET A 1 9.02 28.79 -9.54
N LYS A 2 7.77 28.60 -9.11
CA LYS A 2 7.47 28.33 -7.69
C LYS A 2 8.01 26.94 -7.31
N LYS A 3 8.83 26.87 -6.26
CA LYS A 3 9.37 25.61 -5.72
C LYS A 3 8.23 24.73 -5.20
N THR A 4 8.16 23.49 -5.66
CA THR A 4 7.14 22.51 -5.27
C THR A 4 7.77 21.12 -5.16
N VAL A 5 7.10 20.23 -4.42
CA VAL A 5 7.53 18.82 -4.20
C VAL A 5 7.70 18.01 -5.50
N TRP A 6 7.21 18.51 -6.64
CA TRP A 6 7.30 17.82 -7.94
C TRP A 6 8.30 18.46 -8.90
N ASN A 7 8.66 19.73 -8.65
CA ASN A 7 9.51 20.54 -9.54
C ASN A 7 10.92 20.76 -8.99
N ALA A 8 11.34 20.03 -7.96
CA ALA A 8 12.71 20.11 -7.46
C ALA A 8 13.72 19.68 -8.53
N SER A 9 14.91 20.30 -8.47
CA SER A 9 16.06 20.01 -9.34
C SER A 9 16.74 18.69 -8.95
N LEU A 10 17.73 18.27 -9.75
CA LEU A 10 18.57 17.12 -9.43
C LEU A 10 19.26 17.29 -8.07
N GLU A 11 19.96 18.40 -7.87
CA GLU A 11 20.70 18.73 -6.64
C GLU A 11 19.78 18.67 -5.42
N GLU A 12 18.61 19.30 -5.51
CA GLU A 12 17.61 19.31 -4.43
C GLU A 12 17.05 17.90 -4.16
N SER A 13 16.94 17.05 -5.19
CA SER A 13 16.44 15.69 -5.02
C SER A 13 17.44 14.72 -4.37
N THR A 14 18.73 15.06 -4.34
CA THR A 14 19.77 14.22 -3.67
C THR A 14 19.57 14.13 -2.16
N GLY A 15 18.95 15.14 -1.53
CA GLY A 15 18.54 15.07 -0.11
C GLY A 15 17.40 14.09 0.18
N VAL A 16 16.73 13.60 -0.86
CA VAL A 16 15.62 12.62 -0.76
C VAL A 16 16.02 11.24 -1.27
N VAL A 17 16.77 11.19 -2.38
CA VAL A 17 17.23 9.94 -2.99
C VAL A 17 18.60 9.59 -2.41
N THR A 18 18.61 8.66 -1.46
CA THR A 18 19.86 8.16 -0.87
C THR A 18 20.51 7.07 -1.72
N ASP A 19 21.83 6.97 -1.69
CA ASP A 19 22.58 5.89 -2.33
C ASP A 19 22.13 4.51 -1.83
N GLN A 20 21.77 4.42 -0.54
CA GLN A 20 21.20 3.22 0.06
C GLN A 20 19.93 2.75 -0.65
N TYR A 21 19.05 3.67 -1.08
CA TYR A 21 17.85 3.31 -1.83
C TYR A 21 18.20 2.77 -3.22
N ILE A 22 19.19 3.36 -3.89
CA ILE A 22 19.67 2.90 -5.20
C ILE A 22 20.26 1.49 -5.08
N GLN A 23 21.14 1.27 -4.10
CA GLN A 23 21.71 -0.06 -3.81
C GLN A 23 20.62 -1.09 -3.51
N THR A 24 19.66 -0.74 -2.65
CA THR A 24 18.52 -1.62 -2.32
C THR A 24 17.72 -1.99 -3.57
N SER A 25 17.49 -1.03 -4.47
CA SER A 25 16.80 -1.28 -5.73
C SER A 25 17.56 -2.27 -6.62
N MET A 26 18.88 -2.15 -6.69
CA MET A 26 19.74 -3.03 -7.48
C MET A 26 19.77 -4.45 -6.90
N GLU A 27 19.94 -4.58 -5.58
CA GLU A 27 19.95 -5.87 -4.87
C GLU A 27 18.59 -6.59 -4.93
N ASP A 28 17.48 -5.86 -4.83
CA ASP A 28 16.13 -6.43 -4.88
C ASP A 28 15.89 -7.20 -6.18
N ILE A 29 16.45 -6.70 -7.28
CA ILE A 29 16.31 -7.33 -8.60
C ILE A 29 17.05 -8.68 -8.63
N GLU A 30 18.19 -8.77 -7.96
CA GLU A 30 18.99 -9.99 -7.88
C GLU A 30 18.39 -11.01 -6.92
N LYS A 31 17.94 -10.57 -5.75
CA LYS A 31 17.43 -11.45 -4.67
C LYS A 31 15.99 -11.92 -4.89
N ASN A 32 15.11 -11.03 -5.35
CA ASN A 32 13.67 -11.30 -5.41
C ASN A 32 13.17 -11.68 -6.80
N GLY A 33 13.83 -11.23 -7.86
CA GLY A 33 13.45 -11.52 -9.24
C GLY A 33 12.00 -11.11 -9.57
N PHE A 34 11.56 -11.34 -10.81
CA PHE A 34 10.19 -11.01 -11.22
C PHE A 34 9.15 -11.99 -10.67
N GLY A 35 9.51 -13.28 -10.52
CA GLY A 35 8.59 -14.33 -10.08
C GLY A 35 8.04 -14.10 -8.67
N LYS A 36 8.90 -13.81 -7.67
CA LYS A 36 8.43 -13.55 -6.30
C LYS A 36 7.58 -12.29 -6.21
N LYS A 37 7.90 -11.26 -7.03
CA LYS A 37 7.08 -10.04 -7.13
C LYS A 37 5.67 -10.36 -7.64
N ILE A 38 5.56 -11.13 -8.72
CA ILE A 38 4.26 -11.57 -9.27
C ILE A 38 3.48 -12.39 -8.22
N LEU A 39 4.16 -13.30 -7.51
CA LEU A 39 3.53 -14.07 -6.44
C LEU A 39 2.95 -13.16 -5.36
N GLY A 40 3.66 -12.10 -4.96
CA GLY A 40 3.14 -11.10 -4.02
C GLY A 40 1.83 -10.45 -4.46
N PHE A 41 1.72 -10.04 -5.73
CA PHE A 41 0.45 -9.52 -6.29
C PHE A 41 -0.67 -10.56 -6.20
N LEU A 42 -0.39 -11.81 -6.63
CA LEU A 42 -1.37 -12.89 -6.61
C LEU A 42 -1.84 -13.20 -5.17
N THR A 43 -0.93 -13.18 -4.20
CA THR A 43 -1.25 -13.40 -2.79
C THR A 43 -2.20 -12.34 -2.24
N VAL A 44 -1.95 -11.05 -2.51
CA VAL A 44 -2.86 -9.99 -2.05
C VAL A 44 -4.22 -10.09 -2.73
N ASN A 45 -4.27 -10.37 -4.04
CA ASN A 45 -5.55 -10.60 -4.74
C ASN A 45 -6.31 -11.81 -4.19
N LEU A 46 -5.62 -12.89 -3.80
CA LEU A 46 -6.24 -14.03 -3.13
C LEU A 46 -6.88 -13.61 -1.81
N PHE A 47 -6.19 -12.82 -0.99
CA PHE A 47 -6.78 -12.29 0.25
C PHE A 47 -7.99 -11.38 -0.01
N MET A 48 -7.89 -10.48 -0.98
CA MET A 48 -9.02 -9.64 -1.40
C MET A 48 -10.21 -10.50 -1.84
N TYR A 49 -9.97 -11.57 -2.60
CA TYR A 49 -11.01 -12.52 -3.00
C TYR A 49 -11.63 -13.25 -1.79
N LEU A 50 -10.81 -13.69 -0.82
CA LEU A 50 -11.34 -14.33 0.39
C LEU A 50 -12.24 -13.38 1.21
N ILE A 51 -11.93 -12.08 1.24
CA ILE A 51 -12.75 -11.09 1.94
C ILE A 51 -14.12 -10.90 1.27
N THR A 52 -14.28 -11.12 -0.04
CA THR A 52 -15.62 -11.01 -0.67
C THR A 52 -16.60 -12.04 -0.12
N PHE A 53 -16.13 -13.23 0.25
CA PHE A 53 -16.97 -14.24 0.94
C PHE A 53 -17.43 -13.77 2.32
N ILE A 54 -16.63 -12.97 3.03
CA ILE A 54 -17.06 -12.34 4.29
C ILE A 54 -18.23 -11.40 4.00
N GLY A 55 -18.15 -10.60 2.93
CA GLY A 55 -19.26 -9.73 2.51
C GLY A 55 -20.54 -10.50 2.21
N ARG A 56 -20.43 -11.64 1.52
CA ARG A 56 -21.58 -12.53 1.27
C ARG A 56 -22.15 -13.14 2.55
N TYR A 57 -21.30 -13.54 3.49
CA TYR A 57 -21.75 -14.03 4.79
C TYR A 57 -22.49 -12.94 5.59
N VAL A 58 -22.00 -11.70 5.52
CA VAL A 58 -22.63 -10.54 6.14
C VAL A 58 -24.03 -10.30 5.57
N ASP A 59 -24.21 -10.36 4.25
CA ASP A 59 -25.52 -10.20 3.60
C ASP A 59 -26.55 -11.27 4.01
N LEU A 60 -26.11 -12.47 4.41
CA LEU A 60 -27.00 -13.51 4.94
C LEU A 60 -27.49 -13.23 6.37
N GLN A 61 -26.78 -12.39 7.12
CA GLN A 61 -27.03 -12.15 8.54
C GLN A 61 -27.61 -10.76 8.82
N ILE A 62 -27.34 -9.77 7.96
CA ILE A 62 -27.75 -8.38 8.13
C ILE A 62 -28.70 -7.98 7.02
N ILE A 63 -29.86 -7.44 7.40
CA ILE A 63 -30.73 -6.71 6.48
C ILE A 63 -30.27 -5.24 6.53
N LEU A 64 -29.38 -4.85 5.61
CA LEU A 64 -29.00 -3.44 5.43
C LEU A 64 -30.04 -2.74 4.56
N THR A 65 -30.42 -1.52 4.93
CA THR A 65 -31.44 -0.74 4.22
C THR A 65 -30.84 0.21 3.18
N LEU A 66 -29.68 0.82 3.47
CA LEU A 66 -28.98 1.70 2.51
C LEU A 66 -28.01 0.94 1.59
N PHE A 67 -27.44 -0.17 2.05
CA PHE A 67 -26.52 -0.97 1.25
C PHE A 67 -27.26 -2.13 0.60
N LYS A 68 -27.47 -2.04 -0.73
CA LYS A 68 -28.22 -3.06 -1.49
C LYS A 68 -27.58 -4.46 -1.45
N SER A 69 -26.25 -4.54 -1.35
CA SER A 69 -25.49 -5.77 -1.10
C SER A 69 -24.07 -5.44 -0.64
N THR A 70 -23.69 -5.94 0.53
CA THR A 70 -22.33 -5.86 1.07
C THR A 70 -21.34 -6.58 0.18
N GLU A 71 -21.71 -7.75 -0.36
CA GLU A 71 -20.87 -8.53 -1.28
C GLU A 71 -20.44 -7.66 -2.48
N VAL A 72 -21.39 -6.93 -3.08
CA VAL A 72 -21.10 -6.07 -4.23
C VAL A 72 -20.11 -4.96 -3.87
N LEU A 73 -20.34 -4.26 -2.75
CA LEU A 73 -19.46 -3.15 -2.32
C LEU A 73 -18.05 -3.63 -2.02
N VAL A 74 -17.92 -4.75 -1.33
CA VAL A 74 -16.65 -5.37 -0.97
C VAL A 74 -15.95 -5.95 -2.22
N SER A 75 -16.70 -6.33 -3.25
CA SER A 75 -16.14 -6.87 -4.50
C SER A 75 -15.57 -5.78 -5.43
N ILE A 76 -16.04 -4.53 -5.35
CA ILE A 76 -15.54 -3.43 -6.20
C ILE A 76 -14.02 -3.23 -6.04
N PRO A 77 -13.46 -3.06 -4.81
CA PRO A 77 -12.01 -2.95 -4.63
C PRO A 77 -11.25 -4.17 -5.17
N PHE A 78 -11.81 -5.38 -5.05
CA PHE A 78 -11.19 -6.59 -5.58
C PHE A 78 -11.03 -6.56 -7.10
N PHE A 79 -12.09 -6.23 -7.85
CA PHE A 79 -12.00 -6.13 -9.31
C PHE A 79 -11.05 -5.00 -9.75
N LEU A 80 -11.02 -3.87 -9.03
CA LEU A 80 -10.02 -2.83 -9.25
C LEU A 80 -8.59 -3.34 -8.96
N GLY A 81 -8.41 -4.18 -7.94
CA GLY A 81 -7.12 -4.80 -7.61
C GLY A 81 -6.59 -5.72 -8.72
N LEU A 82 -7.48 -6.47 -9.37
CA LEU A 82 -7.14 -7.26 -10.55
C LEU A 82 -6.68 -6.34 -11.71
N LEU A 83 -7.37 -5.23 -11.95
CA LEU A 83 -6.95 -4.24 -12.95
C LEU A 83 -5.56 -3.66 -12.64
N VAL A 84 -5.29 -3.31 -11.38
CA VAL A 84 -3.96 -2.84 -10.94
C VAL A 84 -2.88 -3.88 -11.23
N THR A 85 -3.19 -5.16 -11.01
CA THR A 85 -2.28 -6.28 -11.29
C THR A 85 -2.01 -6.44 -12.79
N LEU A 86 -3.03 -6.29 -13.63
CA LEU A 86 -2.87 -6.28 -15.08
C LEU A 86 -2.01 -5.09 -15.55
N LEU A 87 -2.20 -3.90 -14.98
CA LEU A 87 -1.38 -2.72 -15.28
C LEU A 87 0.09 -2.93 -14.89
N TYR A 88 0.35 -3.64 -13.79
CA TYR A 88 1.70 -4.04 -13.42
C TYR A 88 2.32 -4.99 -14.45
N PHE A 89 1.58 -6.01 -14.92
CA PHE A 89 2.06 -6.93 -15.95
C PHE A 89 2.38 -6.22 -17.27
N ILE A 90 1.56 -5.27 -17.69
CA ILE A 90 1.85 -4.43 -18.86
C ILE A 90 3.15 -3.63 -18.64
N SER A 91 3.37 -3.15 -17.41
CA SER A 91 4.56 -2.37 -17.04
C SER A 91 5.84 -3.21 -16.94
N LEU A 92 5.77 -4.54 -16.88
CA LEU A 92 6.95 -5.42 -16.90
C LEU A 92 7.84 -5.20 -18.14
N LYS A 93 7.24 -4.84 -19.28
CA LYS A 93 7.98 -4.49 -20.51
C LYS A 93 8.85 -3.25 -20.30
N LYS A 94 8.34 -2.24 -19.60
CA LYS A 94 9.08 -1.00 -19.28
C LYS A 94 10.19 -1.29 -18.26
N ILE A 95 9.92 -2.15 -17.29
CA ILE A 95 10.89 -2.53 -16.26
C ILE A 95 12.07 -3.30 -16.87
N HIS A 96 11.82 -4.19 -17.84
CA HIS A 96 12.89 -4.90 -18.57
C HIS A 96 13.84 -3.97 -19.31
N GLN A 97 13.38 -2.77 -19.68
CA GLN A 97 14.18 -1.75 -20.35
C GLN A 97 14.89 -0.81 -19.37
N LYS A 98 14.43 -0.74 -18.12
CA LYS A 98 14.85 0.21 -17.08
C LYS A 98 14.98 -0.53 -15.75
N ARG A 99 16.01 -1.38 -15.65
CA ARG A 99 16.21 -2.32 -14.54
C ARG A 99 16.12 -1.63 -13.18
N VAL A 100 16.82 -0.51 -12.97
CA VAL A 100 16.82 0.23 -11.68
C VAL A 100 15.43 0.67 -11.19
N LEU A 101 14.44 0.82 -12.07
CA LEU A 101 13.09 1.22 -11.69
C LEU A 101 12.19 0.04 -11.30
N SER A 102 12.67 -1.21 -11.40
CA SER A 102 11.91 -2.40 -11.03
C SER A 102 11.37 -2.34 -9.61
N TYR A 103 12.19 -1.88 -8.66
CA TYR A 103 11.78 -1.70 -7.27
C TYR A 103 10.69 -0.63 -7.12
N TYR A 104 10.87 0.53 -7.76
CA TYR A 104 9.89 1.61 -7.75
C TYR A 104 8.54 1.20 -8.36
N TYR A 105 8.53 0.60 -9.55
CA TYR A 105 7.26 0.18 -10.18
C TYR A 105 6.57 -0.88 -9.33
N PHE A 106 7.31 -1.88 -8.82
CA PHE A 106 6.76 -2.88 -7.92
C PHE A 106 6.09 -2.24 -6.71
N ASN A 107 6.80 -1.38 -5.97
CA ASN A 107 6.26 -0.73 -4.78
C ASN A 107 5.09 0.19 -5.09
N LYS A 108 5.11 0.93 -6.21
CA LYS A 108 4.00 1.79 -6.65
C LYS A 108 2.72 0.99 -6.88
N TYR A 109 2.78 -0.10 -7.63
CA TYR A 109 1.61 -0.92 -7.92
C TYR A 109 1.16 -1.75 -6.70
N MET A 110 2.10 -2.23 -5.88
CA MET A 110 1.78 -2.89 -4.61
C MET A 110 1.11 -1.93 -3.64
N PHE A 111 1.57 -0.67 -3.53
CA PHE A 111 0.90 0.36 -2.74
C PHE A 111 -0.55 0.55 -3.16
N LEU A 112 -0.83 0.68 -4.47
CA LEU A 112 -2.19 0.79 -4.97
C LEU A 112 -3.04 -0.43 -4.64
N LEU A 113 -2.48 -1.63 -4.78
CA LEU A 113 -3.18 -2.88 -4.45
C LEU A 113 -3.46 -2.99 -2.94
N THR A 114 -2.49 -2.67 -2.09
CA THR A 114 -2.65 -2.65 -0.64
C THR A 114 -3.64 -1.57 -0.19
N PHE A 115 -3.67 -0.41 -0.86
CA PHE A 115 -4.68 0.61 -0.62
C PHE A 115 -6.10 0.11 -0.94
N LEU A 116 -6.28 -0.60 -2.05
CA LEU A 116 -7.59 -1.20 -2.39
C LEU A 116 -7.98 -2.31 -1.41
N PHE A 117 -7.03 -3.16 -0.99
CA PHE A 117 -7.26 -4.17 0.04
C PHE A 117 -7.67 -3.54 1.37
N TYR A 118 -7.02 -2.44 1.75
CA TYR A 118 -7.37 -1.66 2.92
C TYR A 118 -8.79 -1.06 2.82
N CYS A 119 -9.14 -0.44 1.68
CA CYS A 119 -10.51 0.05 1.45
C CYS A 119 -11.56 -1.05 1.61
N GLN A 120 -11.25 -2.28 1.19
CA GLN A 120 -12.15 -3.42 1.33
C GLN A 120 -12.40 -3.78 2.80
N ILE A 121 -11.35 -3.75 3.64
CA ILE A 121 -11.47 -3.94 5.09
C ILE A 121 -12.28 -2.80 5.70
N GLU A 122 -12.03 -1.55 5.32
CA GLU A 122 -12.75 -0.40 5.85
C GLU A 122 -14.24 -0.43 5.53
N ILE A 123 -14.63 -0.83 4.31
CA ILE A 123 -16.04 -1.03 3.95
C ILE A 123 -16.70 -2.01 4.93
N LEU A 124 -16.02 -3.12 5.26
CA LEU A 124 -16.54 -4.08 6.24
C LEU A 124 -16.62 -3.49 7.65
N LEU A 125 -15.61 -2.73 8.10
CA LEU A 125 -15.62 -2.09 9.42
C LEU A 125 -16.77 -1.08 9.57
N VAL A 126 -17.02 -0.29 8.52
CA VAL A 126 -18.18 0.62 8.46
C VAL A 126 -19.47 -0.18 8.58
N ILE A 127 -19.63 -1.23 7.78
CA ILE A 127 -20.83 -2.07 7.77
C ILE A 127 -21.06 -2.78 9.11
N PHE A 128 -20.01 -3.27 9.77
CA PHE A 128 -20.15 -3.83 11.12
C PHE A 128 -20.58 -2.78 12.14
N SER A 129 -20.12 -1.54 12.00
CA SER A 129 -20.51 -0.45 12.90
C SER A 129 -21.97 -0.03 12.76
N THR A 130 -22.58 -0.20 11.57
CA THR A 130 -23.98 0.17 11.35
C THR A 130 -24.94 -0.65 12.21
N MET A 131 -24.54 -1.88 12.60
CA MET A 131 -25.31 -2.72 13.52
C MET A 131 -25.59 -2.07 14.87
N ILE A 132 -24.75 -1.12 15.30
CA ILE A 132 -24.82 -0.51 16.63
C ILE A 132 -25.16 0.97 16.52
N LEU A 133 -24.44 1.70 15.67
CA LEU A 133 -24.54 3.16 15.57
C LEU A 133 -25.67 3.60 14.63
N GLY A 134 -26.18 2.69 13.80
CA GLY A 134 -27.05 3.01 12.68
C GLY A 134 -26.26 3.52 11.46
N GLU A 135 -26.84 3.34 10.27
CA GLU A 135 -26.15 3.55 9.00
C GLU A 135 -25.62 4.99 8.82
N PHE A 136 -26.44 6.00 9.09
CA PHE A 136 -26.07 7.40 8.92
C PHE A 136 -24.93 7.83 9.85
N LEU A 137 -25.01 7.47 11.13
CA LEU A 137 -24.06 7.91 12.14
C LEU A 137 -22.70 7.20 11.96
N SER A 138 -22.71 5.92 11.59
CA SER A 138 -21.51 5.19 11.17
C SER A 138 -20.80 5.86 10.01
N ILE A 139 -21.51 6.11 8.89
CA ILE A 139 -20.92 6.73 7.70
C ILE A 139 -20.37 8.12 8.05
N PHE A 140 -21.12 8.90 8.82
CA PHE A 140 -20.70 10.24 9.24
C PHE A 140 -19.41 10.20 10.07
N ILE A 141 -19.34 9.38 11.12
CA ILE A 141 -18.15 9.28 11.99
C ILE A 141 -16.93 8.83 11.18
N TYR A 142 -17.06 7.76 10.39
CA TYR A 142 -15.94 7.28 9.58
C TYR A 142 -15.51 8.36 8.57
N SER A 143 -16.43 9.03 7.89
CA SER A 143 -16.07 10.09 6.94
C SER A 143 -15.28 11.23 7.59
N VAL A 144 -15.71 11.71 8.76
CA VAL A 144 -15.05 12.82 9.48
C VAL A 144 -13.67 12.39 9.97
N VAL A 145 -13.58 11.22 10.63
CA VAL A 145 -12.32 10.69 11.16
C VAL A 145 -11.29 10.48 10.06
N PHE A 146 -11.70 9.88 8.94
CA PHE A 146 -10.82 9.63 7.80
C PHE A 146 -10.41 10.91 7.08
N MET A 147 -11.33 11.87 6.91
CA MET A 147 -10.97 13.16 6.31
C MET A 147 -9.94 13.90 7.14
N LEU A 148 -10.10 13.96 8.47
CA LEU A 148 -9.12 14.58 9.37
C LEU A 148 -7.76 13.88 9.29
N ALA A 149 -7.74 12.55 9.30
CA ALA A 149 -6.53 11.77 9.16
C ALA A 149 -5.83 12.00 7.81
N LEU A 150 -6.57 12.03 6.70
CA LEU A 150 -6.02 12.30 5.37
C LEU A 150 -5.44 13.72 5.27
N LEU A 151 -6.11 14.72 5.83
CA LEU A 151 -5.62 16.11 5.85
C LEU A 151 -4.32 16.24 6.64
N GLU A 152 -4.29 15.67 7.85
CA GLU A 152 -3.11 15.67 8.71
C GLU A 152 -1.93 14.96 8.04
N ARG A 153 -2.17 13.79 7.43
CA ARG A 153 -1.15 13.06 6.68
C ARG A 153 -0.68 13.78 5.42
N TYR A 154 -1.58 14.45 4.70
CA TYR A 154 -1.22 15.26 3.53
C TYR A 154 -0.32 16.43 3.92
N GLN A 155 -0.65 17.12 5.01
CA GLN A 155 0.18 18.21 5.56
C GLN A 155 1.56 17.68 5.98
N TRP A 156 1.60 16.55 6.69
CA TRP A 156 2.85 15.89 7.07
C TRP A 156 3.70 15.55 5.85
N PHE A 157 3.13 14.91 4.82
CA PHE A 157 3.86 14.55 3.60
C PHE A 157 4.39 15.78 2.87
N SER A 158 3.57 16.82 2.73
CA SER A 158 3.94 18.07 2.06
C SER A 158 5.10 18.76 2.78
N LYS A 159 4.99 18.93 4.11
CA LYS A 159 6.02 19.59 4.92
C LYS A 159 7.33 18.79 4.96
N THR A 160 7.24 17.48 5.16
CA THR A 160 8.42 16.60 5.23
C THR A 160 9.14 16.55 3.89
N SER A 161 8.41 16.36 2.79
CA SER A 161 9.00 16.32 1.45
C SER A 161 9.62 17.68 1.07
N TYR A 162 8.95 18.79 1.39
CA TYR A 162 9.49 20.12 1.15
C TYR A 162 10.79 20.36 1.92
N ASN A 163 10.79 20.06 3.23
CA ASN A 163 11.98 20.22 4.06
C ASN A 163 13.12 19.31 3.60
N SER A 164 12.81 18.13 3.07
CA SER A 164 13.86 17.21 2.60
C SER A 164 14.47 17.63 1.28
N LEU A 165 13.69 18.30 0.42
CA LEU A 165 14.16 18.82 -0.86
C LEU A 165 14.93 20.13 -0.74
N TYR A 166 14.59 20.98 0.24
CA TYR A 166 15.09 22.36 0.31
C TYR A 166 15.79 22.73 1.62
N GLY A 167 15.64 21.93 2.67
CA GLY A 167 16.09 22.25 4.03
C GLY A 167 17.29 21.45 4.52
N ASN A 168 17.92 20.62 3.68
CA ASN A 168 19.02 19.71 4.05
C ASN A 168 18.68 18.80 5.25
N VAL A 169 17.43 18.36 5.35
CA VAL A 169 16.98 17.37 6.34
C VAL A 169 16.71 16.07 5.60
N ASP A 170 17.19 14.93 6.10
CA ASP A 170 16.89 13.65 5.46
C ASP A 170 15.39 13.35 5.48
N PHE A 171 14.88 12.79 4.39
CA PHE A 171 13.49 12.34 4.33
C PHE A 171 13.26 11.18 5.29
N SER A 172 12.80 11.49 6.51
CA SER A 172 12.44 10.50 7.52
C SER A 172 10.95 10.20 7.45
N ASN A 173 10.60 8.93 7.22
CA ASN A 173 9.25 8.44 7.44
C ASN A 173 9.20 7.68 8.77
N PRO A 174 8.61 8.25 9.84
CA PRO A 174 8.60 7.62 11.16
C PRO A 174 7.88 6.26 11.18
N LEU A 175 7.03 5.99 10.19
CA LEU A 175 6.32 4.71 10.05
C LEU A 175 7.08 3.67 9.23
N GLU A 176 8.15 4.05 8.52
CA GLU A 176 8.97 3.15 7.69
C GLU A 176 9.59 2.04 8.54
N ARG A 177 10.10 2.37 9.74
CA ARG A 177 10.63 1.38 10.68
C ARG A 177 9.57 0.34 11.12
N TYR A 178 8.33 0.77 11.33
CA TYR A 178 7.25 -0.15 11.71
C TYR A 178 6.80 -1.02 10.54
N VAL A 179 6.78 -0.47 9.33
CA VAL A 179 6.55 -1.24 8.09
C VAL A 179 7.64 -2.30 7.91
N GLU A 180 8.92 -1.94 8.07
CA GLU A 180 10.04 -2.87 7.96
C GLU A 180 9.97 -3.99 9.00
N LEU A 181 9.68 -3.64 10.26
CA LEU A 181 9.46 -4.61 11.33
C LEU A 181 8.28 -5.53 11.00
N PHE A 182 7.15 -4.98 10.54
CA PHE A 182 5.99 -5.77 10.16
C PHE A 182 6.29 -6.71 9.00
N VAL A 183 7.01 -6.26 7.97
CA VAL A 183 7.41 -7.08 6.81
C VAL A 183 8.38 -8.18 7.25
N ALA A 184 9.40 -7.86 8.05
CA ALA A 184 10.35 -8.83 8.58
C ALA A 184 9.65 -9.88 9.46
N HIS A 185 8.70 -9.43 10.28
CA HIS A 185 7.93 -10.30 11.16
C HIS A 185 6.95 -11.19 10.37
N SER A 186 6.26 -10.63 9.38
CA SER A 186 5.34 -11.37 8.49
C SER A 186 6.04 -12.45 7.66
N ARG A 187 7.28 -12.18 7.22
CA ARG A 187 8.12 -13.19 6.53
C ARG A 187 8.50 -14.35 7.44
N LYS A 188 8.68 -14.11 8.73
CA LYS A 188 9.05 -15.13 9.73
C LYS A 188 7.84 -15.92 10.24
N PHE A 189 6.68 -15.29 10.28
CA PHE A 189 5.47 -15.84 10.90
C PHE A 189 4.29 -15.87 9.94
N GLY A 190 4.30 -16.84 9.02
CA GLY A 190 3.19 -17.07 8.08
C GLY A 190 1.84 -17.39 8.75
N TRP A 191 1.84 -17.74 10.05
CA TRP A 191 0.62 -17.98 10.83
C TRP A 191 -0.19 -16.69 11.08
N LEU A 192 0.37 -15.49 10.88
CA LEU A 192 -0.39 -14.23 10.88
C LEU A 192 -1.53 -14.23 9.84
N VAL A 193 -1.40 -15.03 8.78
CA VAL A 193 -2.47 -15.27 7.79
C VAL A 193 -3.64 -16.05 8.40
N LEU A 194 -3.37 -16.92 9.37
CA LEU A 194 -4.38 -17.68 10.10
C LEU A 194 -5.00 -16.87 11.26
N THR A 195 -4.35 -15.81 11.72
CA THR A 195 -4.82 -14.99 12.84
C THR A 195 -6.17 -14.32 12.55
N PRO A 196 -6.45 -13.70 11.39
CA PRO A 196 -7.79 -13.21 11.05
C PRO A 196 -8.84 -14.33 11.05
N VAL A 197 -8.49 -15.54 10.60
CA VAL A 197 -9.40 -16.71 10.60
C VAL A 197 -9.67 -17.19 12.03
N PHE A 198 -8.65 -17.16 12.89
CA PHE A 198 -8.74 -17.55 14.29
C PHE A 198 -9.49 -16.50 15.13
N LEU A 199 -9.24 -15.20 14.90
CA LEU A 199 -9.98 -14.10 15.50
C LEU A 199 -11.44 -14.11 15.03
N TYR A 200 -11.68 -14.35 13.73
CA TYR A 200 -13.04 -14.56 13.22
C TYR A 200 -13.71 -15.73 13.95
N ARG A 201 -13.03 -16.87 14.13
CA ARG A 201 -13.58 -18.00 14.87
C ARG A 201 -13.84 -17.68 16.35
N ILE A 202 -12.98 -16.91 17.01
CA ILE A 202 -13.17 -16.54 18.42
C ILE A 202 -14.31 -15.53 18.61
N PHE A 203 -14.40 -14.52 17.75
CA PHE A 203 -15.43 -13.49 17.84
C PHE A 203 -16.79 -13.92 17.27
N PHE A 204 -16.82 -14.84 16.29
CA PHE A 204 -18.03 -15.24 15.57
C PHE A 204 -18.41 -16.72 15.69
N SER A 205 -17.54 -17.61 16.21
CA SER A 205 -17.92 -19.01 16.50
C SER A 205 -18.34 -19.16 17.96
N GLY A 206 -19.63 -18.95 18.20
CA GLY A 206 -20.34 -19.31 19.41
C GLY A 206 -21.79 -19.54 19.05
N GLY A 207 -22.35 -20.72 19.40
CA GLY A 207 -23.68 -21.16 18.99
C GLY A 207 -24.83 -20.22 19.40
N LYS A 208 -26.06 -20.67 19.13
CA LYS A 208 -27.40 -20.02 19.21
C LYS A 208 -27.70 -18.99 20.34
N ASN A 209 -26.80 -18.75 21.28
CA ASN A 209 -26.80 -17.69 22.30
C ASN A 209 -25.75 -16.59 22.02
N LEU A 210 -25.66 -16.09 20.79
CA LEU A 210 -24.76 -15.01 20.34
C LEU A 210 -25.01 -13.63 20.99
N TYR A 211 -26.00 -13.52 21.88
CA TYR A 211 -26.55 -12.25 22.38
C TYR A 211 -26.21 -11.92 23.85
N ARG A 212 -25.30 -12.65 24.51
CA ARG A 212 -25.10 -12.53 25.97
C ARG A 212 -23.90 -11.70 26.44
N ASN A 213 -23.22 -10.93 25.59
CA ASN A 213 -22.15 -10.01 26.02
C ASN A 213 -22.19 -8.67 25.28
N ASP A 214 -23.17 -7.83 25.61
CA ASP A 214 -23.45 -6.55 24.94
C ASP A 214 -22.33 -5.52 25.08
N LEU A 215 -21.68 -5.41 26.24
CA LEU A 215 -20.68 -4.36 26.48
C LEU A 215 -19.38 -4.59 25.70
N ILE A 216 -18.82 -5.80 25.76
CA ILE A 216 -17.52 -6.11 25.10
C ILE A 216 -17.66 -6.05 23.58
N ARG A 217 -18.79 -6.51 23.03
CA ARG A 217 -19.08 -6.41 21.59
C ARG A 217 -19.25 -4.95 21.17
N THR A 218 -19.99 -4.16 21.95
CA THR A 218 -20.23 -2.74 21.66
C THR A 218 -18.93 -1.95 21.69
N VAL A 219 -18.12 -2.11 22.74
CA VAL A 219 -16.81 -1.45 22.85
C VAL A 219 -15.88 -1.88 21.71
N SER A 220 -15.85 -3.18 21.37
CA SER A 220 -15.04 -3.67 20.24
C SER A 220 -15.44 -3.01 18.92
N ILE A 221 -16.72 -2.96 18.58
CA ILE A 221 -17.20 -2.38 17.32
C ILE A 221 -17.01 -0.85 17.29
N LEU A 222 -17.18 -0.17 18.43
CA LEU A 222 -16.90 1.27 18.53
C LEU A 222 -15.41 1.61 18.38
N SER A 223 -14.51 0.65 18.62
CA SER A 223 -13.07 0.83 18.43
C SER A 223 -12.60 0.65 16.97
N PHE A 224 -13.46 0.13 16.08
CA PHE A 224 -13.11 -0.14 14.68
C PHE A 224 -12.62 1.07 13.89
N PRO A 225 -13.17 2.29 14.03
CA PRO A 225 -12.62 3.47 13.37
C PRO A 225 -11.16 3.74 13.76
N ILE A 226 -10.80 3.52 15.03
CA ILE A 226 -9.44 3.73 15.55
C ILE A 226 -8.48 2.68 15.00
N ILE A 227 -8.93 1.41 14.94
CA ILE A 227 -8.16 0.33 14.34
C ILE A 227 -7.93 0.61 12.85
N GLY A 228 -8.96 1.11 12.16
CA GLY A 228 -8.87 1.51 10.76
C GLY A 228 -7.81 2.58 10.52
N LEU A 229 -7.73 3.61 11.36
CA LEU A 229 -6.71 4.66 11.26
C LEU A 229 -5.27 4.12 11.23
N VAL A 230 -4.98 3.04 11.98
CA VAL A 230 -3.65 2.41 11.95
C VAL A 230 -3.36 1.92 10.54
N GLY A 231 -4.29 1.19 9.91
CA GLY A 231 -4.15 0.72 8.53
C GLY A 231 -3.97 1.87 7.53
N LEU A 232 -4.74 2.94 7.68
CA LEU A 232 -4.62 4.15 6.83
C LEU A 232 -3.21 4.74 6.90
N TYR A 233 -2.67 4.88 8.11
CA TYR A 233 -1.33 5.44 8.34
C TYR A 233 -0.24 4.57 7.71
N PHE A 234 -0.36 3.25 7.82
CA PHE A 234 0.54 2.30 7.16
C PHE A 234 0.50 2.45 5.63
N VAL A 235 -0.69 2.54 5.03
CA VAL A 235 -0.81 2.67 3.58
C VAL A 235 -0.24 4.00 3.11
N ILE A 236 -0.54 5.11 3.78
CA ILE A 236 0.01 6.42 3.40
C ILE A 236 1.54 6.46 3.55
N ALA A 237 2.10 5.81 4.57
CA ALA A 237 3.55 5.69 4.72
C ALA A 237 4.20 4.95 3.54
N LEU A 238 3.58 3.88 3.04
CA LEU A 238 4.03 3.18 1.83
C LEU A 238 3.95 4.05 0.57
N GLY A 239 2.91 4.90 0.48
CA GLY A 239 2.77 5.86 -0.61
C GLY A 239 3.83 6.96 -0.57
N ALA A 240 4.11 7.49 0.62
CA ALA A 240 5.09 8.55 0.83
C ALA A 240 6.52 8.13 0.44
N SER A 241 6.91 6.87 0.69
CA SER A 241 8.24 6.37 0.32
C SER A 241 8.47 6.30 -1.20
N GLN A 242 7.41 6.37 -2.01
CA GLN A 242 7.52 6.35 -3.47
C GLN A 242 8.14 7.62 -4.06
N ILE A 243 8.26 8.71 -3.28
CA ILE A 243 8.88 9.96 -3.73
C ILE A 243 10.34 9.75 -4.17
N LYS A 244 11.07 8.83 -3.49
CA LYS A 244 12.45 8.46 -3.84
C LYS A 244 12.51 7.89 -5.26
N GLY A 245 11.64 6.91 -5.55
CA GLY A 245 11.55 6.30 -6.87
C GLY A 245 11.04 7.23 -7.98
N TYR A 246 10.19 8.20 -7.63
CA TYR A 246 9.76 9.26 -8.56
C TYR A 246 10.95 10.07 -9.07
N TYR A 247 11.84 10.53 -8.18
CA TYR A 247 13.01 11.33 -8.55
C TYR A 247 14.06 10.54 -9.34
N ILE A 248 14.30 9.27 -8.99
CA ILE A 248 15.15 8.39 -9.82
C ILE A 248 14.55 8.23 -11.22
N SER A 249 13.24 8.08 -11.34
CA SER A 249 12.60 7.99 -12.65
C SER A 249 12.68 9.29 -13.45
N LYS A 250 12.73 10.44 -12.78
CA LYS A 250 12.79 11.78 -13.38
C LYS A 250 14.21 12.10 -13.89
N TYR A 251 15.24 11.86 -13.07
CA TYR A 251 16.65 12.18 -13.35
C TYR A 251 17.52 10.94 -13.55
N MET A 252 16.99 9.97 -14.28
CA MET A 252 17.54 8.61 -14.34
C MET A 252 19.00 8.53 -14.82
N GLU A 253 19.36 9.30 -15.84
CA GLU A 253 20.72 9.29 -16.39
C GLU A 253 21.69 10.01 -15.47
N ASP A 254 21.26 11.14 -14.91
CA ASP A 254 22.08 11.92 -14.00
C ASP A 254 22.41 11.13 -12.73
N TYR A 255 21.41 10.45 -12.15
CA TYR A 255 21.61 9.56 -11.01
C TYR A 255 22.53 8.38 -11.34
N ARG A 256 22.46 7.83 -12.55
CA ARG A 256 23.39 6.77 -12.98
C ARG A 256 24.83 7.26 -12.95
N ILE A 257 25.08 8.45 -13.52
CA ILE A 257 26.42 9.06 -13.59
C ILE A 257 26.90 9.40 -12.17
N LEU A 258 26.07 10.06 -11.36
CA LEU A 258 26.39 10.41 -9.98
C LEU A 258 26.72 9.18 -9.12
N SER A 259 25.99 8.09 -9.31
CA SER A 259 26.19 6.84 -8.56
C SER A 259 27.31 5.96 -9.13
N GLY A 260 27.92 6.33 -10.26
CA GLY A 260 29.02 5.58 -10.89
C GLY A 260 28.64 4.23 -11.53
N TYR A 261 27.35 3.96 -11.76
CA TYR A 261 26.93 2.67 -12.35
C TYR A 261 27.11 2.65 -13.88
N SER A 262 27.51 1.49 -14.40
CA SER A 262 27.58 1.28 -15.85
C SER A 262 26.17 1.26 -16.48
N ILE A 263 26.09 1.48 -17.80
CA ILE A 263 24.83 1.35 -18.55
C ILE A 263 24.29 -0.08 -18.42
N GLU A 264 25.18 -1.07 -18.39
CA GLU A 264 24.82 -2.48 -18.24
C GLU A 264 24.15 -2.76 -16.89
N ASP A 265 24.72 -2.25 -15.80
CA ASP A 265 24.18 -2.49 -14.46
C ASP A 265 22.83 -1.80 -14.29
N TRP A 266 22.75 -0.54 -14.73
CA TRP A 266 21.59 0.33 -14.52
C TRP A 266 20.37 -0.06 -15.35
N TYR A 267 20.59 -0.41 -16.62
CA TYR A 267 19.52 -0.74 -17.57
C TYR A 267 19.38 -2.26 -17.80
N GLY A 268 20.44 -3.03 -17.62
CA GLY A 268 20.51 -4.47 -17.88
C GLY A 268 21.00 -4.83 -19.29
N LYS A 269 21.68 -5.97 -19.42
CA LYS A 269 22.21 -6.55 -20.67
C LYS A 269 21.19 -6.69 -21.82
N LYS A 270 19.90 -6.82 -21.49
CA LYS A 270 18.82 -7.01 -22.48
C LYS A 270 18.14 -5.70 -22.87
N SER A 271 18.51 -4.58 -22.26
CA SER A 271 17.91 -3.28 -22.53
C SER A 271 18.34 -2.73 -23.89
N ARG A 272 17.47 -1.92 -24.48
CA ARG A 272 17.72 -1.22 -25.74
C ARG A 272 18.87 -0.23 -25.60
N ARG A 273 18.91 0.52 -24.49
CA ARG A 273 19.99 1.46 -24.12
C ARG A 273 21.36 0.78 -24.07
N TYR A 274 21.45 -0.42 -23.50
CA TYR A 274 22.70 -1.17 -23.47
C TYR A 274 23.11 -1.64 -24.87
N LYS A 275 22.17 -2.14 -25.68
CA LYS A 275 22.45 -2.53 -27.07
C LYS A 275 22.95 -1.34 -27.91
N GLU A 276 22.28 -0.19 -27.79
CA GLU A 276 22.67 1.06 -28.45
C GLU A 276 24.07 1.52 -28.02
N SER A 277 24.42 1.39 -26.73
CA SER A 277 25.77 1.71 -26.24
C SER A 277 26.89 0.82 -26.80
N LEU A 278 26.53 -0.39 -27.26
CA LEU A 278 27.44 -1.33 -27.93
C LEU A 278 27.47 -1.14 -29.45
N GLY A 279 26.75 -0.15 -30.00
CA GLY A 279 26.61 0.07 -31.44
C GLY A 279 25.75 -0.98 -32.15
N LYS A 280 24.85 -1.66 -31.42
CA LYS A 280 23.92 -2.68 -31.93
C LYS A 280 22.47 -2.23 -31.85
#